data_AF-A0A1Z8S8U1-F1
#
_entry.id   AF-A0A1Z8S8U1-F1
#
_cell.length_a   1.000
_cell.length_b   1.000
_cell.length_c   1.000
_cell.angle_alpha   90.00
_cell.angle_beta   90.00
_cell.angle_gamma   90.00
#
_symmetry.space_group_name_H-M   'P 1'
#
loop_
_entity.id
_entity.type
_entity.pdbx_description
1 polymer ?
#
loop_
_entity_poly.entity_id
_entity_poly.type
_entity_poly.pdbx_seq_one_letter_code
_entity_poly.pdbx_strand_id
1 'polypeptide(L)'
;MKLFHFSLCSTFLALGTMVLFGGCTKYDQDGALVQFRKPEKRILGTWSSASVTEVGTDADTNVTEFLTSNNLRLEALFEDNGLVTFENIGEELLYEGTWAFNDDNSVLHLDLESLKPTGPFFFDEDSLDRTSELEDALVHLQNEDTLFFETGTFTDITTEVVSCVNLLSQTGFQWTLVQGNGENGTLTVNGETFNPGDVITEWVQTVIDDSFSDWIDDGAVAGADDYDGIAGAIASDYGAEISYFNQKNPVLTGLDDPNLFDEVQANCGLSAEMYLGSPEDILSEDVLAYVNDNNDFNVTVTYNEVLRLMDVYWQILELEQDDLQAYQFREYVEGVTVYDYSFLLRFEKD
;
A
#
# COMPACT_ATOMS: atom_id res chain seq x y z
N MET A 1 79.52 -58.00 65.39
CA MET A 1 79.07 -56.84 66.19
C MET A 1 77.57 -56.72 65.91
N LYS A 2 76.70 -57.34 66.72
CA LYS A 2 75.85 -56.68 67.75
C LYS A 2 75.07 -55.49 67.13
N LEU A 3 73.74 -55.37 67.13
CA LEU A 3 72.62 -56.03 67.82
C LEU A 3 71.30 -55.54 67.12
N PHE A 4 70.34 -56.44 66.95
CA PHE A 4 68.88 -56.30 67.19
C PHE A 4 68.16 -54.94 67.09
N HIS A 5 67.04 -54.90 66.35
CA HIS A 5 65.70 -55.02 66.97
C HIS A 5 64.64 -55.56 66.00
N PHE A 6 63.74 -56.36 66.58
CA PHE A 6 62.68 -57.18 66.00
C PHE A 6 61.32 -56.57 66.40
N SER A 7 60.25 -57.11 65.82
CA SER A 7 58.87 -57.23 66.36
C SER A 7 57.84 -56.23 65.82
N LEU A 8 56.96 -56.65 64.91
CA LEU A 8 55.68 -57.39 65.07
C LEU A 8 54.49 -56.53 65.55
N CYS A 9 53.54 -56.35 64.63
CA CYS A 9 52.11 -56.62 64.77
C CYS A 9 51.40 -56.19 66.08
N SER A 10 50.50 -55.21 65.98
CA SER A 10 49.17 -55.28 66.61
C SER A 10 48.18 -54.27 66.02
N THR A 11 47.08 -54.83 65.54
CA THR A 11 45.80 -54.26 65.11
C THR A 11 45.04 -53.52 66.23
N PHE A 12 44.44 -52.36 65.89
CA PHE A 12 43.17 -51.82 66.41
C PHE A 12 42.64 -50.86 65.32
N LEU A 13 41.73 -51.29 64.45
CA LEU A 13 40.27 -51.27 64.55
C LEU A 13 39.65 -49.86 64.74
N ALA A 14 39.06 -49.39 63.63
CA ALA A 14 37.86 -48.54 63.47
C ALA A 14 37.77 -47.18 64.17
N LEU A 15 37.64 -46.10 63.38
CA LEU A 15 36.56 -45.11 63.54
C LEU A 15 36.43 -44.22 62.27
N GLY A 16 35.20 -44.03 61.79
CA GLY A 16 34.79 -42.81 61.08
C GLY A 16 34.72 -42.82 59.55
N THR A 17 33.58 -43.21 59.01
CA THR A 17 33.08 -42.83 57.68
C THR A 17 32.62 -41.36 57.67
N MET A 18 32.73 -40.69 56.50
CA MET A 18 32.25 -39.34 56.12
C MET A 18 33.04 -38.15 56.71
N VAL A 19 33.51 -37.18 55.91
CA VAL A 19 32.70 -36.18 55.17
C VAL A 19 33.42 -35.70 53.88
N LEU A 20 32.66 -35.61 52.79
CA LEU A 20 32.98 -34.89 51.53
C LEU A 20 33.06 -33.37 51.75
N PHE A 21 33.70 -32.67 50.80
CA PHE A 21 33.73 -31.21 50.61
C PHE A 21 34.82 -30.43 51.36
N GLY A 22 35.96 -30.26 50.68
CA GLY A 22 36.85 -29.12 50.83
C GLY A 22 37.20 -28.63 49.43
N GLY A 23 36.42 -27.67 48.93
CA GLY A 23 36.58 -27.11 47.59
C GLY A 23 37.97 -26.54 47.36
N CYS A 24 38.62 -27.00 46.29
CA CYS A 24 39.68 -26.25 45.64
C CYS A 24 39.05 -25.13 44.83
N THR A 25 38.58 -24.07 45.49
CA THR A 25 38.40 -22.78 44.84
C THR A 25 39.75 -22.08 44.83
N LYS A 26 40.53 -22.29 43.77
CA LYS A 26 41.56 -21.32 43.40
C LYS A 26 40.87 -20.25 42.57
N TYR A 27 40.43 -19.19 43.24
CA TYR A 27 40.11 -17.92 42.60
C TYR A 27 41.42 -17.35 42.06
N ASP A 28 41.56 -17.27 40.73
CA ASP A 28 42.52 -16.35 40.10
C ASP A 28 41.78 -15.04 39.81
N GLN A 29 42.52 -13.95 39.97
CA GLN A 29 42.03 -12.57 40.08
C GLN A 29 41.59 -11.91 38.76
N ASP A 30 41.20 -12.67 37.76
CA ASP A 30 40.59 -12.20 36.50
C ASP A 30 39.49 -13.20 36.13
N GLY A 31 38.24 -12.78 36.18
CA GLY A 31 37.04 -13.62 36.32
C GLY A 31 36.64 -14.52 35.14
N ALA A 32 37.53 -15.36 34.62
CA ALA A 32 37.16 -16.44 33.71
C ALA A 32 37.08 -17.77 34.46
N LEU A 33 35.88 -18.37 34.53
CA LEU A 33 35.72 -19.78 34.87
C LEU A 33 36.55 -20.61 33.89
N VAL A 34 37.35 -21.57 34.38
CA VAL A 34 38.11 -22.47 33.51
C VAL A 34 37.12 -23.30 32.69
N GLN A 35 36.91 -22.91 31.44
CA GLN A 35 36.02 -23.58 30.50
C GLN A 35 36.79 -24.49 29.55
N PHE A 36 36.44 -25.77 29.53
CA PHE A 36 37.16 -26.81 28.75
C PHE A 36 36.65 -26.99 27.32
N ARG A 37 35.54 -26.34 26.94
CA ARG A 37 34.97 -26.42 25.58
C ARG A 37 35.46 -25.23 24.76
N LYS A 38 35.86 -25.49 23.52
CA LYS A 38 36.25 -24.42 22.61
C LYS A 38 35.05 -23.49 22.29
N PRO A 39 35.27 -22.18 22.03
CA PRO A 39 34.22 -21.21 21.68
C PRO A 39 33.24 -21.70 20.62
N GLU A 40 33.72 -22.35 19.56
CA GLU A 40 32.94 -22.88 18.44
C GLU A 40 31.96 -23.98 18.87
N LYS A 41 32.20 -24.65 20.01
CA LYS A 41 31.27 -25.62 20.58
C LYS A 41 30.33 -25.01 21.63
N ARG A 42 30.65 -23.83 22.15
CA ARG A 42 29.82 -23.12 23.13
C ARG A 42 28.72 -22.33 22.46
N ILE A 43 29.04 -21.70 21.32
CA ILE A 43 28.11 -20.85 20.57
C ILE A 43 26.95 -21.62 19.93
N LEU A 44 27.08 -22.92 19.68
CA LEU A 44 26.04 -23.72 19.00
C LEU A 44 24.70 -23.74 19.76
N GLY A 45 23.59 -23.62 19.06
CA GLY A 45 22.23 -23.66 19.61
C GLY A 45 21.46 -22.35 19.41
N THR A 46 20.27 -22.28 20.00
CA THR A 46 19.38 -21.12 19.95
C THR A 46 19.69 -20.14 21.08
N TRP A 47 19.69 -18.86 20.75
CA TRP A 47 19.96 -17.76 21.66
C TRP A 47 18.92 -16.67 21.49
N SER A 48 18.38 -16.19 22.60
CA SER A 48 17.41 -15.12 22.64
C SER A 48 18.07 -13.84 23.16
N SER A 49 17.83 -12.70 22.50
CA SER A 49 18.37 -11.42 22.95
C SER A 49 17.76 -11.02 24.30
N ALA A 50 18.60 -10.90 25.33
CA ALA A 50 18.21 -10.36 26.62
C ALA A 50 18.27 -8.83 26.64
N SER A 51 19.25 -8.24 25.95
CA SER A 51 19.33 -6.79 25.75
C SER A 51 20.22 -6.43 24.56
N VAL A 52 19.82 -5.41 23.81
CA VAL A 52 20.66 -4.73 22.81
C VAL A 52 20.70 -3.25 23.19
N THR A 53 21.87 -2.74 23.52
CA THR A 53 22.05 -1.37 24.02
C THR A 53 23.03 -0.61 23.13
N GLU A 54 22.62 0.55 22.64
CA GLU A 54 23.48 1.47 21.91
C GLU A 54 24.48 2.14 22.89
N VAL A 55 25.77 2.16 22.56
CA VAL A 55 26.83 2.59 23.49
C VAL A 55 27.83 3.62 22.92
N GLY A 56 27.72 3.98 21.63
CA GLY A 56 28.63 4.91 20.94
C GLY A 56 28.06 6.32 20.75
N THR A 57 28.92 7.34 20.63
CA THR A 57 28.51 8.76 20.45
C THR A 57 28.25 9.16 18.99
N ASP A 58 28.65 8.34 18.02
CA ASP A 58 28.45 8.55 16.57
C ASP A 58 27.52 7.49 15.94
N ALA A 59 26.80 6.75 16.78
CA ALA A 59 25.95 5.63 16.38
C ALA A 59 24.87 6.03 15.36
N ASP A 60 24.36 7.27 15.39
CA ASP A 60 23.41 7.82 14.40
C ASP A 60 23.86 7.73 12.92
N THR A 61 25.17 7.60 12.66
CA THR A 61 25.70 7.52 11.28
C THR A 61 26.22 6.13 10.88
N ASN A 62 26.28 5.19 11.82
CA ASN A 62 26.97 3.90 11.67
C ASN A 62 26.09 2.66 11.92
N VAL A 63 24.76 2.82 11.94
CA VAL A 63 23.86 1.71 12.26
C VAL A 63 23.72 0.71 11.10
N THR A 64 23.88 -0.59 11.38
CA THR A 64 23.51 -1.69 10.48
C THR A 64 21.99 -1.90 10.51
N GLU A 65 21.36 -2.09 9.35
CA GLU A 65 19.92 -2.40 9.25
C GLU A 65 19.49 -3.57 10.17
N PHE A 66 20.39 -4.54 10.37
CA PHE A 66 20.25 -5.66 11.30
C PHE A 66 19.89 -5.28 12.75
N LEU A 67 20.35 -4.13 13.25
CA LEU A 67 20.10 -3.65 14.63
C LEU A 67 19.32 -2.33 14.68
N THR A 68 18.92 -1.74 13.54
CA THR A 68 18.05 -0.55 13.48
C THR A 68 16.58 -0.96 13.62
N SER A 69 16.18 -1.47 14.77
CA SER A 69 14.76 -1.74 15.04
C SER A 69 14.32 -1.09 16.33
N ASN A 70 13.18 -0.40 16.27
CA ASN A 70 12.54 0.17 17.46
C ASN A 70 11.98 -0.91 18.40
N ASN A 71 11.86 -2.16 17.91
CA ASN A 71 11.35 -3.32 18.64
C ASN A 71 12.30 -4.51 18.50
N LEU A 72 13.61 -4.26 18.58
CA LEU A 72 14.64 -5.27 18.33
C LEU A 72 14.53 -6.43 19.33
N ARG A 73 14.18 -7.61 18.80
CA ARG A 73 14.10 -8.87 19.56
C ARG A 73 14.69 -9.96 18.67
N LEU A 74 15.94 -10.30 18.91
CA LEU A 74 16.68 -11.23 18.08
C LEU A 74 16.66 -12.63 18.67
N GLU A 75 16.29 -13.61 17.85
CA GLU A 75 16.59 -15.02 18.08
C GLU A 75 17.69 -15.43 17.12
N ALA A 76 18.71 -16.15 17.59
CA ALA A 76 19.86 -16.58 16.81
C ALA A 76 20.05 -18.08 16.93
N LEU A 77 20.16 -18.79 15.81
CA LEU A 77 20.47 -20.21 15.77
C LEU A 77 21.85 -20.41 15.14
N PHE A 78 22.81 -20.91 15.92
CA PHE A 78 24.13 -21.29 15.43
C PHE A 78 24.23 -22.81 15.25
N GLU A 79 24.47 -23.23 14.01
CA GLU A 79 24.55 -24.65 13.63
C GLU A 79 26.01 -25.16 13.55
N ASP A 80 26.19 -26.47 13.73
CA ASP A 80 27.52 -27.09 13.75
C ASP A 80 28.21 -27.20 12.38
N ASN A 81 27.46 -26.95 11.30
CA ASN A 81 27.91 -26.84 9.91
C ASN A 81 28.45 -25.44 9.56
N GLY A 82 28.41 -24.47 10.49
CA GLY A 82 28.86 -23.10 10.28
C GLY A 82 27.77 -22.15 9.77
N LEU A 83 26.50 -22.58 9.70
CA LEU A 83 25.37 -21.72 9.38
C LEU A 83 24.85 -20.99 10.61
N VAL A 84 24.35 -19.78 10.40
CA VAL A 84 23.64 -18.99 11.40
C VAL A 84 22.36 -18.42 10.80
N THR A 85 21.30 -18.42 11.60
CA THR A 85 20.05 -17.72 11.29
C THR A 85 19.75 -16.74 12.41
N PHE A 86 19.36 -15.52 12.05
CA PHE A 86 18.80 -14.55 12.97
C PHE A 86 17.38 -14.18 12.55
N GLU A 87 16.47 -14.16 13.51
CA GLU A 87 15.11 -13.66 13.33
C GLU A 87 14.91 -12.43 14.23
N ASN A 88 14.56 -11.28 13.66
CA ASN A 88 14.02 -10.17 14.43
C ASN A 88 12.51 -10.37 14.59
N ILE A 89 12.12 -11.01 15.69
CA ILE A 89 10.71 -11.34 15.99
C ILE A 89 9.83 -10.07 16.06
N GLY A 90 10.43 -8.92 16.38
CA GLY A 90 9.69 -7.66 16.47
C GLY A 90 9.25 -7.08 15.12
N GLU A 91 9.92 -7.46 14.02
CA GLU A 91 9.70 -6.94 12.67
C GLU A 91 9.55 -8.04 11.61
N GLU A 92 9.52 -9.32 12.04
CA GLU A 92 9.43 -10.49 11.16
C GLU A 92 10.52 -10.51 10.07
N LEU A 93 11.72 -10.00 10.40
CA LEU A 93 12.87 -10.00 9.50
C LEU A 93 13.74 -11.23 9.73
N LEU A 94 14.09 -11.91 8.64
CA LEU A 94 14.97 -13.07 8.65
C LEU A 94 16.32 -12.72 8.02
N TYR A 95 17.39 -13.18 8.67
CA TYR A 95 18.75 -13.09 8.20
C TYR A 95 19.38 -14.48 8.27
N GLU A 96 20.03 -14.91 7.19
CA GLU A 96 20.66 -16.22 7.10
C GLU A 96 22.11 -16.04 6.69
N GLY A 97 23.01 -16.95 7.04
CA GLY A 97 24.40 -16.76 6.69
C GLY A 97 25.35 -17.75 7.30
N THR A 98 26.61 -17.35 7.38
CA THR A 98 27.67 -18.14 7.98
C THR A 98 28.33 -17.42 9.15
N TRP A 99 28.92 -18.20 10.05
CA TRP A 99 29.65 -17.67 11.20
C TRP A 99 31.02 -18.33 11.33
N ALA A 100 32.01 -17.55 11.79
CA ALA A 100 33.34 -18.05 12.08
C ALA A 100 34.01 -17.23 13.18
N PHE A 101 34.77 -17.90 14.03
CA PHE A 101 35.70 -17.20 14.92
C PHE A 101 37.00 -16.87 14.19
N ASN A 102 37.61 -15.73 14.53
CA ASN A 102 38.98 -15.42 14.13
C ASN A 102 40.01 -16.35 14.83
N ASP A 103 41.29 -16.27 14.44
CA ASP A 103 42.33 -17.20 14.88
C ASP A 103 42.51 -17.31 16.41
N ASP A 104 42.27 -16.22 17.15
CA ASP A 104 42.37 -16.18 18.62
C ASP A 104 41.03 -16.37 19.33
N ASN A 105 39.94 -16.53 18.59
CA ASN A 105 38.55 -16.66 19.05
C ASN A 105 38.01 -15.47 19.86
N SER A 106 38.59 -14.29 19.71
CA SER A 106 38.09 -13.06 20.35
C SER A 106 36.97 -12.37 19.55
N VAL A 107 36.89 -12.64 18.24
CA VAL A 107 35.92 -12.03 17.33
C VAL A 107 35.14 -13.11 16.60
N LEU A 108 33.82 -12.99 16.66
CA LEU A 108 32.87 -13.73 15.84
C LEU A 108 32.55 -12.90 14.59
N HIS A 109 32.87 -13.44 13.44
CA HIS A 109 32.51 -12.91 12.13
C HIS A 109 31.22 -13.56 11.66
N LEU A 110 30.28 -12.74 11.17
CA LEU A 110 29.00 -13.14 10.63
C LEU A 110 28.87 -12.57 9.21
N ASP A 111 28.75 -13.46 8.23
CA ASP A 111 28.43 -13.11 6.85
C ASP A 111 26.96 -13.42 6.62
N LEU A 112 26.12 -12.39 6.67
CA LEU A 112 24.67 -12.49 6.70
C LEU A 112 24.06 -11.96 5.42
N GLU A 113 23.00 -12.62 4.97
CA GLU A 113 22.14 -12.19 3.89
C GLU A 113 20.69 -12.08 4.32
N SER A 114 19.94 -11.18 3.70
CA SER A 114 18.51 -11.03 3.91
C SER A 114 17.82 -10.66 2.61
N LEU A 115 16.66 -11.26 2.36
CA LEU A 115 15.76 -10.89 1.28
C LEU A 115 14.78 -9.86 1.81
N LYS A 116 14.99 -8.60 1.44
CA LYS A 116 14.06 -7.54 1.79
C LYS A 116 13.03 -7.39 0.67
N PRO A 117 11.72 -7.54 0.95
CA PRO A 117 10.71 -7.15 -0.02
C PRO A 117 10.79 -5.64 -0.26
N THR A 118 10.83 -5.25 -1.52
CA THR A 118 10.82 -3.88 -2.02
C THR A 118 9.59 -3.68 -2.88
N GLY A 119 9.03 -2.47 -2.85
CA GLY A 119 7.74 -2.14 -3.45
C GLY A 119 6.79 -1.53 -2.41
N PRO A 120 5.50 -1.40 -2.75
CA PRO A 120 4.88 -1.81 -4.01
C PRO A 120 5.42 -1.01 -5.21
N PHE A 121 5.52 -1.68 -6.36
CA PHE A 121 5.74 -1.01 -7.65
C PHE A 121 4.53 -1.23 -8.56
N PHE A 122 4.14 -0.17 -9.26
CA PHE A 122 2.94 -0.13 -10.08
C PHE A 122 3.35 -0.05 -11.54
N PHE A 123 3.42 -1.20 -12.22
CA PHE A 123 3.86 -1.24 -13.62
C PHE A 123 2.73 -1.70 -14.53
N ASP A 124 2.69 -1.14 -15.73
CA ASP A 124 1.87 -1.69 -16.82
C ASP A 124 2.58 -2.83 -17.58
N GLU A 125 1.90 -3.35 -18.61
CA GLU A 125 2.42 -4.42 -19.48
C GLU A 125 3.74 -4.04 -20.20
N ASP A 126 3.98 -2.74 -20.41
CA ASP A 126 5.18 -2.18 -21.04
C ASP A 126 6.28 -1.84 -20.01
N SER A 127 6.09 -2.21 -18.74
CA SER A 127 6.98 -1.91 -17.62
C SER A 127 7.15 -0.40 -17.35
N LEU A 128 6.14 0.40 -17.71
CA LEU A 128 6.10 1.81 -17.36
C LEU A 128 5.52 1.97 -15.96
N ASP A 129 6.14 2.84 -15.16
CA ASP A 129 5.68 3.17 -13.82
C ASP A 129 4.39 3.99 -13.90
N ARG A 130 3.34 3.51 -13.23
CA ARG A 130 1.98 4.08 -13.18
C ARG A 130 1.61 4.61 -11.80
N THR A 131 2.60 4.83 -10.93
CA THR A 131 2.36 5.35 -9.58
C THR A 131 1.57 6.67 -9.60
N SER A 132 1.86 7.57 -10.55
CA SER A 132 1.16 8.85 -10.67
C SER A 132 -0.33 8.68 -10.97
N GLU A 133 -0.68 7.73 -11.85
CA GLU A 133 -2.06 7.47 -12.22
C GLU A 133 -2.86 6.87 -11.06
N LEU A 134 -2.23 6.05 -10.21
CA LEU A 134 -2.87 5.56 -8.98
C LEU A 134 -3.03 6.65 -7.92
N GLU A 135 -2.05 7.56 -7.78
CA GLU A 135 -2.15 8.71 -6.88
C GLU A 135 -3.27 9.66 -7.31
N ASP A 136 -3.36 9.96 -8.61
CA ASP A 136 -4.43 10.80 -9.16
C ASP A 136 -5.80 10.14 -9.00
N ALA A 137 -5.90 8.83 -9.23
CA ALA A 137 -7.13 8.06 -9.01
C ALA A 137 -7.56 8.05 -7.52
N LEU A 138 -6.62 7.86 -6.59
CA LEU A 138 -6.90 7.94 -5.16
C LEU A 138 -7.48 9.31 -4.79
N VAL A 139 -6.85 10.39 -5.28
CA VAL A 139 -7.32 11.76 -5.05
C VAL A 139 -8.71 11.98 -5.63
N HIS A 140 -8.98 11.50 -6.84
CA HIS A 140 -10.31 11.59 -7.49
C HIS A 140 -11.38 10.89 -6.65
N LEU A 141 -11.15 9.61 -6.30
CA LEU A 141 -12.10 8.78 -5.55
C LEU A 141 -12.35 9.28 -4.12
N GLN A 142 -11.41 10.03 -3.52
CA GLN A 142 -11.55 10.57 -2.17
C GLN A 142 -12.22 11.95 -2.13
N ASN A 143 -12.03 12.77 -3.17
CA ASN A 143 -12.41 14.19 -3.12
C ASN A 143 -13.66 14.53 -3.93
N GLU A 144 -14.04 13.71 -4.91
CA GLU A 144 -15.27 13.94 -5.65
C GLU A 144 -16.50 13.57 -4.81
N ASP A 145 -17.44 14.50 -4.69
CA ASP A 145 -18.64 14.33 -3.86
C ASP A 145 -19.63 13.32 -4.45
N THR A 146 -19.62 13.12 -5.78
CA THR A 146 -20.55 12.22 -6.47
C THR A 146 -19.90 11.66 -7.73
N LEU A 147 -19.70 10.35 -7.74
CA LEU A 147 -19.20 9.59 -8.88
C LEU A 147 -20.20 8.50 -9.27
N PHE A 148 -20.34 8.28 -10.57
CA PHE A 148 -21.12 7.19 -11.15
C PHE A 148 -20.23 6.31 -12.02
N PHE A 149 -20.30 5.01 -11.79
CA PHE A 149 -19.60 4.00 -12.58
C PHE A 149 -20.58 3.13 -13.36
N GLU A 150 -20.11 2.58 -14.48
CA GLU A 150 -20.86 1.57 -15.21
C GLU A 150 -21.08 0.34 -14.32
N THR A 151 -22.31 -0.21 -14.32
CA THR A 151 -22.68 -1.30 -13.43
C THR A 151 -21.71 -2.49 -13.54
N GLY A 152 -21.07 -2.83 -12.41
CA GLY A 152 -20.13 -3.95 -12.32
C GLY A 152 -18.70 -3.65 -12.77
N THR A 153 -18.38 -2.39 -13.09
CA THR A 153 -17.02 -1.91 -13.37
C THR A 153 -16.75 -0.61 -12.59
N PHE A 154 -15.55 -0.04 -12.73
CA PHE A 154 -15.18 1.29 -12.26
C PHE A 154 -15.06 2.31 -13.40
N THR A 155 -15.57 2.00 -14.59
CA THR A 155 -15.56 2.95 -15.72
C THR A 155 -16.39 4.18 -15.38
N ASP A 156 -15.76 5.36 -15.34
CA ASP A 156 -16.38 6.65 -14.99
C ASP A 156 -17.33 7.11 -16.09
N ILE A 157 -18.62 7.15 -15.73
CA ILE A 157 -19.72 7.64 -16.57
C ILE A 157 -20.45 8.82 -15.90
N THR A 158 -19.78 9.48 -14.94
CA THR A 158 -20.35 10.57 -14.14
C THR A 158 -20.87 11.70 -15.02
N THR A 159 -20.12 12.08 -16.06
CA THR A 159 -20.49 13.17 -16.96
C THR A 159 -21.75 12.83 -17.76
N GLU A 160 -21.85 11.61 -18.25
CA GLU A 160 -22.97 11.08 -19.03
C GLU A 160 -24.23 11.01 -18.17
N VAL A 161 -24.12 10.51 -16.94
CA VAL A 161 -25.22 10.45 -15.98
C VAL A 161 -25.69 11.86 -15.62
N VAL A 162 -24.78 12.78 -15.27
CA VAL A 162 -25.14 14.16 -14.92
C VAL A 162 -25.81 14.86 -16.10
N SER A 163 -25.31 14.66 -17.33
CA SER A 163 -25.94 15.21 -18.54
C SER A 163 -27.35 14.68 -18.75
N CYS A 164 -27.55 13.36 -18.61
CA CYS A 164 -28.86 12.73 -18.69
C CYS A 164 -29.83 13.28 -17.62
N VAL A 165 -29.38 13.39 -16.37
CA VAL A 165 -30.18 13.91 -15.26
C VAL A 165 -30.56 15.37 -15.48
N ASN A 166 -29.64 16.18 -16.00
CA ASN A 166 -29.94 17.57 -16.36
C ASN A 166 -31.00 17.67 -17.46
N LEU A 167 -31.09 16.70 -18.36
CA LEU A 167 -32.15 16.64 -19.37
C LEU A 167 -33.49 16.20 -18.77
N LEU A 168 -33.46 15.16 -17.92
CA LEU A 168 -34.66 14.58 -17.30
C LEU A 168 -35.26 15.45 -16.17
N SER A 169 -34.46 16.34 -15.58
CA SER A 169 -34.88 17.29 -14.54
C SER A 169 -35.51 18.56 -15.10
N GLN A 170 -35.50 18.75 -16.41
CA GLN A 170 -36.15 19.91 -17.03
C GLN A 170 -37.66 19.85 -16.88
N THR A 171 -38.25 21.02 -16.68
CA THR A 171 -39.69 21.24 -16.69
C THR A 171 -40.03 22.35 -17.66
N GLY A 172 -41.26 22.34 -18.15
CA GLY A 172 -41.77 23.38 -19.02
C GLY A 172 -41.99 22.90 -20.45
N PHE A 173 -42.07 23.89 -21.33
CA PHE A 173 -42.47 23.69 -22.71
C PHE A 173 -41.24 23.40 -23.55
N GLN A 174 -41.12 22.18 -24.07
CA GLN A 174 -40.05 21.81 -24.99
C GLN A 174 -40.59 21.73 -26.42
N TRP A 175 -39.78 22.23 -27.35
CA TRP A 175 -40.03 22.15 -28.79
C TRP A 175 -39.01 21.26 -29.44
N THR A 176 -39.48 20.34 -30.28
CA THR A 176 -38.63 19.37 -31.00
C THR A 176 -38.82 19.56 -32.50
N LEU A 177 -37.73 19.48 -33.25
CA LEU A 177 -37.79 19.51 -34.72
C LEU A 177 -38.39 18.20 -35.22
N VAL A 178 -39.49 18.27 -35.97
CA VAL A 178 -40.07 17.12 -36.68
C VAL A 178 -39.49 17.04 -38.08
N GLN A 179 -39.46 18.16 -38.80
CA GLN A 179 -38.96 18.22 -40.17
C GLN A 179 -38.55 19.66 -40.52
N GLY A 180 -37.29 19.87 -40.92
CA GLY A 180 -36.79 21.13 -41.45
C GLY A 180 -36.82 21.22 -42.98
N ASN A 181 -36.40 22.39 -43.50
CA ASN A 181 -36.36 22.72 -44.93
C ASN A 181 -35.05 22.30 -45.64
N GLY A 182 -34.07 21.79 -44.91
CA GLY A 182 -32.77 21.33 -45.40
C GLY A 182 -32.77 19.89 -45.90
N GLU A 183 -31.61 19.44 -46.39
CA GLU A 183 -31.41 18.05 -46.79
C GLU A 183 -31.66 17.10 -45.61
N ASN A 184 -32.31 15.97 -45.88
CA ASN A 184 -32.72 14.97 -44.87
C ASN A 184 -33.62 15.52 -43.75
N GLY A 185 -34.31 16.65 -43.98
CA GLY A 185 -35.18 17.25 -42.97
C GLY A 185 -34.45 18.02 -41.88
N THR A 186 -33.20 18.40 -42.12
CA THR A 186 -32.45 19.25 -41.21
C THR A 186 -32.96 20.69 -41.24
N LEU A 187 -32.71 21.43 -40.15
CA LEU A 187 -32.94 22.86 -40.06
C LEU A 187 -31.61 23.55 -39.75
N THR A 188 -31.15 24.46 -40.62
CA THR A 188 -29.94 25.24 -40.37
C THR A 188 -30.30 26.67 -39.97
N VAL A 189 -29.90 27.08 -38.77
CA VAL A 189 -30.14 28.43 -38.24
C VAL A 189 -28.81 29.03 -37.79
N ASN A 190 -28.46 30.22 -38.30
CA ASN A 190 -27.26 30.96 -37.90
C ASN A 190 -25.94 30.15 -37.94
N GLY A 191 -25.87 29.11 -38.79
CA GLY A 191 -24.70 28.24 -38.93
C GLY A 191 -24.74 26.97 -38.08
N GLU A 192 -25.71 26.82 -37.18
CA GLU A 192 -25.99 25.60 -36.44
C GLU A 192 -26.99 24.73 -37.23
N THR A 193 -26.81 23.41 -37.21
CA THR A 193 -27.68 22.46 -37.92
C THR A 193 -28.34 21.52 -36.94
N PHE A 194 -29.68 21.55 -36.92
CA PHE A 194 -30.53 20.67 -36.13
C PHE A 194 -31.07 19.54 -37.02
N ASN A 195 -31.11 18.33 -36.47
CA ASN A 195 -31.68 17.14 -37.09
C ASN A 195 -33.10 16.88 -36.56
N PRO A 196 -33.95 16.16 -37.31
CA PRO A 196 -35.21 15.67 -36.79
C PRO A 196 -35.03 14.91 -35.46
N GLY A 197 -35.77 15.29 -34.43
CA GLY A 197 -35.67 14.77 -33.07
C GLY A 197 -34.89 15.66 -32.09
N ASP A 198 -34.15 16.65 -32.59
CA ASP A 198 -33.40 17.56 -31.71
C ASP A 198 -34.34 18.53 -30.97
N VAL A 199 -34.01 18.81 -29.71
CA VAL A 199 -34.68 19.84 -28.91
C VAL A 199 -34.19 21.22 -29.36
N ILE A 200 -35.11 22.05 -29.82
CA ILE A 200 -34.87 23.36 -30.44
C ILE A 200 -35.57 24.49 -29.68
N THR A 201 -35.87 24.29 -28.40
CA THR A 201 -36.64 25.22 -27.55
C THR A 201 -36.07 26.63 -27.55
N GLU A 202 -34.75 26.81 -27.50
CA GLU A 202 -34.11 28.13 -27.51
C GLU A 202 -34.34 28.87 -28.84
N TRP A 203 -34.18 28.16 -29.96
CA TRP A 203 -34.46 28.72 -31.28
C TRP A 203 -35.94 29.11 -31.42
N VAL A 204 -36.85 28.21 -31.03
CA VAL A 204 -38.29 28.48 -31.09
C VAL A 204 -38.66 29.67 -30.21
N GLN A 205 -38.08 29.79 -29.01
CA GLN A 205 -38.31 30.94 -28.14
C GLN A 205 -37.84 32.25 -28.78
N THR A 206 -36.68 32.24 -29.44
CA THR A 206 -36.17 33.40 -30.18
C THR A 206 -37.12 33.81 -31.31
N VAL A 207 -37.64 32.84 -32.08
CA VAL A 207 -38.58 33.10 -33.16
C VAL A 207 -39.90 33.67 -32.62
N ILE A 208 -40.41 33.12 -31.52
CA ILE A 208 -41.59 33.65 -30.84
C ILE A 208 -41.33 35.10 -30.40
N ASP A 209 -40.22 35.37 -29.72
CA ASP A 209 -39.91 36.72 -29.22
C ASP A 209 -39.84 37.76 -30.35
N ASP A 210 -39.36 37.37 -31.54
CA ASP A 210 -39.23 38.25 -32.70
C ASP A 210 -40.53 38.41 -33.52
N SER A 211 -41.35 37.36 -33.65
CA SER A 211 -42.44 37.30 -34.67
C SER A 211 -43.85 37.28 -34.08
N PHE A 212 -43.98 37.10 -32.76
CA PHE A 212 -45.26 36.80 -32.14
C PHE A 212 -46.30 37.94 -32.24
N SER A 213 -45.87 39.21 -32.20
CA SER A 213 -46.79 40.34 -32.41
C SER A 213 -47.43 40.31 -33.79
N ASP A 214 -46.63 40.00 -34.81
CA ASP A 214 -47.06 40.01 -36.20
C ASP A 214 -48.04 38.86 -36.45
N TRP A 215 -47.77 37.69 -35.88
CA TRP A 215 -48.67 36.54 -35.95
C TRP A 215 -50.01 36.76 -35.25
N ILE A 216 -50.06 37.54 -34.17
CA ILE A 216 -51.31 37.95 -33.53
C ILE A 216 -52.08 38.90 -34.44
N ASP A 217 -51.39 39.91 -34.99
CA ASP A 217 -52.02 40.92 -35.84
C ASP A 217 -52.57 40.33 -37.15
N ASP A 218 -51.89 39.33 -37.71
CA ASP A 218 -52.32 38.58 -38.90
C ASP A 218 -53.35 37.48 -38.58
N GLY A 219 -53.64 37.24 -37.30
CA GLY A 219 -54.59 36.23 -36.85
C GLY A 219 -54.13 34.79 -37.04
N ALA A 220 -52.85 34.57 -37.27
CA ALA A 220 -52.22 33.24 -37.34
C ALA A 220 -52.14 32.58 -35.96
N VAL A 221 -51.98 33.38 -34.90
CA VAL A 221 -51.88 32.94 -33.50
C VAL A 221 -52.89 33.70 -32.66
N ALA A 222 -53.71 32.98 -31.89
CA ALA A 222 -54.75 33.58 -31.05
C ALA A 222 -54.24 34.19 -29.73
N GLY A 223 -53.04 33.79 -29.29
CA GLY A 223 -52.41 34.26 -28.06
C GLY A 223 -51.24 33.37 -27.63
N ALA A 224 -50.63 33.66 -26.47
CA ALA A 224 -49.37 33.03 -26.07
C ALA A 224 -49.49 31.54 -25.71
N ASP A 225 -50.73 31.10 -25.47
CA ASP A 225 -51.05 29.72 -25.15
C ASP A 225 -51.54 28.93 -26.39
N ASP A 226 -51.58 29.56 -27.58
CA ASP A 226 -51.98 28.93 -28.84
C ASP A 226 -50.79 28.24 -29.51
N TYR A 227 -50.33 27.16 -28.88
CA TYR A 227 -49.13 26.43 -29.30
C TYR A 227 -49.28 25.74 -30.66
N ASP A 228 -50.48 25.27 -31.00
CA ASP A 228 -50.79 24.74 -32.33
C ASP A 228 -50.70 25.86 -33.39
N GLY A 229 -51.20 27.05 -33.08
CA GLY A 229 -51.05 28.25 -33.92
C GLY A 229 -49.58 28.63 -34.10
N ILE A 230 -48.80 28.65 -33.01
CA ILE A 230 -47.36 28.96 -33.05
C ILE A 230 -46.61 27.93 -33.91
N ALA A 231 -46.86 26.64 -33.73
CA ALA A 231 -46.27 25.59 -34.55
C ALA A 231 -46.62 25.77 -36.04
N GLY A 232 -47.89 26.10 -36.34
CA GLY A 232 -48.35 26.38 -37.69
C GLY A 232 -47.70 27.61 -38.31
N ALA A 233 -47.52 28.68 -37.53
CA ALA A 233 -46.86 29.90 -37.98
C ALA A 233 -45.38 29.68 -38.27
N ILE A 234 -44.67 28.93 -37.42
CA ILE A 234 -43.26 28.56 -37.66
C ILE A 234 -43.12 27.67 -38.91
N ALA A 235 -44.02 26.70 -39.10
CA ALA A 235 -44.03 25.88 -40.31
C ALA A 235 -44.28 26.73 -41.58
N SER A 236 -45.16 27.73 -41.51
CA SER A 236 -45.44 28.65 -42.61
C SER A 236 -44.26 29.55 -42.95
N ASP A 237 -43.68 30.22 -41.95
CA ASP A 237 -42.76 31.33 -42.18
C ASP A 237 -41.30 30.89 -42.25
N TYR A 238 -40.95 29.81 -41.52
CA TYR A 238 -39.59 29.30 -41.42
C TYR A 238 -39.42 27.93 -42.09
N GLY A 239 -40.51 27.29 -42.51
CA GLY A 239 -40.47 25.97 -43.17
C GLY A 239 -40.01 24.84 -42.26
N ALA A 240 -40.21 24.99 -40.94
CA ALA A 240 -39.86 24.01 -39.94
C ALA A 240 -41.13 23.45 -39.27
N GLU A 241 -41.40 22.17 -39.48
CA GLU A 241 -42.40 21.45 -38.71
C GLU A 241 -41.83 21.10 -37.35
N ILE A 242 -42.52 21.53 -36.30
CA ILE A 242 -42.12 21.32 -34.92
C ILE A 242 -43.26 20.66 -34.14
N SER A 243 -42.90 19.90 -33.12
CA SER A 243 -43.83 19.38 -32.13
C SER A 243 -43.50 19.96 -30.78
N TYR A 244 -44.50 20.08 -29.91
CA TYR A 244 -44.29 20.48 -28.55
C TYR A 244 -44.75 19.45 -27.54
N PHE A 245 -44.10 19.47 -26.39
CA PHE A 245 -44.54 18.76 -25.22
C PHE A 245 -44.40 19.67 -24.00
N ASN A 246 -45.48 19.75 -23.20
CA ASN A 246 -45.43 20.45 -21.93
C ASN A 246 -45.12 19.43 -20.82
N GLN A 247 -43.86 19.40 -20.40
CA GLN A 247 -43.41 18.59 -19.30
C GLN A 247 -43.79 19.27 -17.98
N LYS A 248 -44.98 18.94 -17.48
CA LYS A 248 -45.55 19.53 -16.25
C LYS A 248 -44.74 19.21 -15.00
N ASN A 249 -44.13 18.02 -14.96
CA ASN A 249 -43.27 17.57 -13.89
C ASN A 249 -42.01 16.96 -14.52
N PRO A 250 -40.84 17.15 -13.90
CA PRO A 250 -39.63 16.54 -14.42
C PRO A 250 -39.70 15.02 -14.22
N VAL A 251 -38.99 14.27 -15.06
CA VAL A 251 -38.87 12.82 -14.89
C VAL A 251 -38.06 12.53 -13.62
N LEU A 252 -37.05 13.35 -13.33
CA LEU A 252 -36.22 13.27 -12.12
C LEU A 252 -36.20 14.59 -11.35
N THR A 253 -36.21 14.54 -10.03
CA THR A 253 -36.03 15.75 -9.19
C THR A 253 -34.58 16.18 -9.05
N GLY A 254 -33.62 15.31 -9.37
CA GLY A 254 -32.18 15.54 -9.25
C GLY A 254 -31.40 14.23 -9.12
N LEU A 255 -30.14 14.33 -8.68
CA LEU A 255 -29.26 13.18 -8.41
C LEU A 255 -29.65 12.41 -7.13
N ASP A 256 -30.57 12.96 -6.33
CA ASP A 256 -31.10 12.35 -5.12
C ASP A 256 -32.46 11.65 -5.33
N ASP A 257 -32.98 11.64 -6.58
CA ASP A 257 -34.26 11.03 -6.90
C ASP A 257 -34.19 9.49 -6.68
N PRO A 258 -35.16 8.89 -5.96
CA PRO A 258 -35.18 7.45 -5.70
C PRO A 258 -35.27 6.59 -6.97
N ASN A 259 -35.72 7.15 -8.10
CA ASN A 259 -35.81 6.44 -9.39
C ASN A 259 -34.65 6.81 -10.34
N LEU A 260 -33.60 7.49 -9.85
CA LEU A 260 -32.47 7.96 -10.64
C LEU A 260 -31.96 6.90 -11.63
N PHE A 261 -31.57 5.73 -11.11
CA PHE A 261 -30.96 4.67 -11.92
C PHE A 261 -31.95 4.07 -12.93
N ASP A 262 -33.20 3.87 -12.52
CA ASP A 262 -34.25 3.33 -13.40
C ASP A 262 -34.51 4.27 -14.59
N GLU A 263 -34.63 5.58 -14.32
CA GLU A 263 -34.91 6.57 -15.36
C GLU A 263 -33.70 6.88 -16.24
N VAL A 264 -32.48 6.90 -15.68
CA VAL A 264 -31.23 7.05 -16.45
C VAL A 264 -31.07 5.86 -17.40
N GLN A 265 -31.32 4.65 -16.93
CA GLN A 265 -31.30 3.46 -17.77
C GLN A 265 -32.38 3.49 -18.86
N ALA A 266 -33.61 3.86 -18.51
CA ALA A 266 -34.75 3.83 -19.41
C ALA A 266 -34.67 4.90 -20.51
N ASN A 267 -34.17 6.10 -20.19
CA ASN A 267 -34.18 7.24 -21.10
C ASN A 267 -32.83 7.46 -21.80
N CYS A 268 -31.71 7.08 -21.18
CA CYS A 268 -30.36 7.32 -21.71
C CYS A 268 -29.59 6.03 -21.99
N GLY A 269 -30.11 4.86 -21.62
CA GLY A 269 -29.47 3.58 -21.89
C GLY A 269 -28.25 3.29 -21.01
N LEU A 270 -27.98 4.13 -20.00
CA LEU A 270 -26.82 4.03 -19.14
C LEU A 270 -27.12 3.11 -17.94
N SER A 271 -26.35 2.03 -17.79
CA SER A 271 -26.35 1.18 -16.60
C SER A 271 -25.35 1.76 -15.59
N ALA A 272 -25.83 2.50 -14.60
CA ALA A 272 -24.99 3.24 -13.66
C ALA A 272 -25.20 2.79 -12.21
N GLU A 273 -24.12 2.86 -11.42
CA GLU A 273 -24.14 2.71 -9.97
C GLU A 273 -23.39 3.89 -9.34
N MET A 274 -23.87 4.38 -8.19
CA MET A 274 -23.18 5.45 -7.45
C MET A 274 -22.04 4.84 -6.64
N TYR A 275 -20.87 5.45 -6.74
CA TYR A 275 -19.72 5.05 -5.93
C TYR A 275 -19.90 5.49 -4.48
N LEU A 276 -19.69 4.55 -3.54
CA LEU A 276 -19.83 4.76 -2.10
C LEU A 276 -18.55 4.38 -1.33
N GLY A 277 -17.46 4.09 -2.04
CA GLY A 277 -16.19 3.70 -1.46
C GLY A 277 -15.43 4.88 -0.84
N SER A 278 -14.42 4.55 -0.04
CA SER A 278 -13.49 5.53 0.54
C SER A 278 -12.12 4.85 0.67
N PRO A 279 -11.34 4.81 -0.42
CA PRO A 279 -10.08 4.09 -0.44
C PRO A 279 -9.10 4.75 0.53
N GLU A 280 -8.35 3.96 1.30
CA GLU A 280 -7.43 4.49 2.32
C GLU A 280 -6.09 4.92 1.71
N ASP A 281 -5.66 4.22 0.65
CA ASP A 281 -4.37 4.41 0.00
C ASP A 281 -4.38 3.94 -1.47
N ILE A 282 -3.25 4.11 -2.15
CA ILE A 282 -3.06 3.68 -3.56
C ILE A 282 -3.10 2.16 -3.76
N LEU A 283 -3.05 1.36 -2.69
CA LEU A 283 -3.13 -0.10 -2.75
C LEU A 283 -4.57 -0.62 -2.63
N SER A 284 -5.53 0.27 -2.40
CA SER A 284 -6.94 -0.08 -2.31
C SER A 284 -7.43 -0.71 -3.62
N GLU A 285 -8.21 -1.78 -3.52
CA GLU A 285 -8.72 -2.51 -4.69
C GLU A 285 -9.49 -1.59 -5.65
N ASP A 286 -10.28 -0.66 -5.10
CA ASP A 286 -11.05 0.34 -5.84
C ASP A 286 -10.17 1.24 -6.71
N VAL A 287 -9.00 1.66 -6.20
CA VAL A 287 -8.05 2.52 -6.93
C VAL A 287 -7.47 1.78 -8.12
N LEU A 288 -7.04 0.53 -7.90
CA LEU A 288 -6.48 -0.30 -8.96
C LEU A 288 -7.52 -0.63 -10.03
N ALA A 289 -8.75 -0.96 -9.61
CA ALA A 289 -9.86 -1.24 -10.53
C ALA A 289 -10.21 0.00 -11.37
N TYR A 290 -10.33 1.17 -10.73
CA TYR A 290 -10.59 2.42 -11.43
C TYR A 290 -9.53 2.75 -12.47
N VAL A 291 -8.24 2.63 -12.13
CA VAL A 291 -7.17 2.89 -13.10
C VAL A 291 -7.26 1.93 -14.28
N ASN A 292 -7.47 0.64 -14.04
CA ASN A 292 -7.54 -0.37 -15.11
C ASN A 292 -8.78 -0.20 -16.00
N ASP A 293 -9.92 0.20 -15.44
CA ASP A 293 -11.19 0.32 -16.18
C ASP A 293 -11.30 1.64 -16.97
N ASN A 294 -10.49 2.65 -16.66
CA ASN A 294 -10.53 3.98 -17.29
C ASN A 294 -9.30 4.32 -18.14
N ASN A 295 -8.38 3.37 -18.33
CA ASN A 295 -7.19 3.57 -19.14
C ASN A 295 -7.00 2.43 -20.16
N ASP A 296 -6.23 2.70 -21.21
CA ASP A 296 -5.87 1.70 -22.23
C ASP A 296 -4.77 0.72 -21.75
N PHE A 297 -4.52 0.62 -20.44
CA PHE A 297 -3.49 -0.21 -19.84
C PHE A 297 -3.97 -0.84 -18.53
N ASN A 298 -3.38 -1.97 -18.16
CA ASN A 298 -3.59 -2.62 -16.87
C ASN A 298 -2.35 -2.48 -16.00
N VAL A 299 -2.54 -2.09 -14.75
CA VAL A 299 -1.48 -2.02 -13.74
C VAL A 299 -1.41 -3.34 -12.97
N THR A 300 -0.19 -3.84 -12.82
CA THR A 300 0.14 -4.95 -11.94
C THR A 300 0.92 -4.43 -10.75
N VAL A 301 0.45 -4.74 -9.54
CA VAL A 301 1.20 -4.48 -8.30
C VAL A 301 2.27 -5.57 -8.16
N THR A 302 3.53 -5.13 -8.11
CA THR A 302 4.66 -6.05 -7.97
C THR A 302 5.46 -5.75 -6.71
N TYR A 303 5.92 -6.83 -6.08
CA TYR A 303 6.88 -6.80 -5.00
C TYR A 303 8.13 -7.49 -5.51
N ASN A 304 9.28 -6.86 -5.37
CA ASN A 304 10.57 -7.45 -5.69
C ASN A 304 11.31 -7.80 -4.41
N GLU A 305 12.24 -8.73 -4.46
CA GLU A 305 13.14 -8.99 -3.33
C GLU A 305 14.53 -8.49 -3.69
N VAL A 306 15.14 -7.71 -2.79
CA VAL A 306 16.51 -7.26 -2.93
C VAL A 306 17.35 -8.03 -1.92
N LEU A 307 18.32 -8.79 -2.44
CA LEU A 307 19.34 -9.44 -1.62
C LEU A 307 20.22 -8.36 -0.97
N ARG A 308 20.23 -8.35 0.35
CA ARG A 308 21.13 -7.56 1.17
C ARG A 308 22.21 -8.47 1.72
N LEU A 309 23.47 -8.07 1.55
CA LEU A 309 24.63 -8.73 2.13
C LEU A 309 25.18 -7.85 3.25
N MET A 310 25.53 -8.44 4.37
CA MET A 310 25.99 -7.75 5.57
C MET A 310 27.15 -8.51 6.18
N ASP A 311 28.20 -7.76 6.46
CA ASP A 311 29.36 -8.26 7.16
C ASP A 311 29.36 -7.66 8.59
N VAL A 312 29.22 -8.52 9.60
CA VAL A 312 29.03 -8.13 11.00
C VAL A 312 30.09 -8.79 11.88
N TYR A 313 30.72 -8.00 12.75
CA TYR A 313 31.75 -8.47 13.66
C TYR A 313 31.33 -8.25 15.11
N TRP A 314 31.39 -9.31 15.90
CA TRP A 314 31.09 -9.30 17.32
C TRP A 314 32.34 -9.62 18.12
N GLN A 315 32.85 -8.64 18.87
CA GLN A 315 33.90 -8.89 19.85
C GLN A 315 33.29 -9.57 21.07
N ILE A 316 33.68 -10.81 21.33
CA ILE A 316 33.16 -11.58 22.45
C ILE A 316 33.78 -11.08 23.75
N LEU A 317 32.92 -10.60 24.65
CA LEU A 317 33.28 -10.23 26.01
C LEU A 317 33.16 -11.42 26.94
N GLU A 318 32.06 -12.16 26.78
CA GLU A 318 31.70 -13.32 27.57
C GLU A 318 30.96 -14.32 26.69
N LEU A 319 31.32 -15.60 26.78
CA LEU A 319 30.63 -16.71 26.13
C LEU A 319 30.64 -17.88 27.08
N GLU A 320 29.66 -17.90 27.97
CA GLU A 320 29.48 -18.95 28.96
C GLU A 320 28.50 -20.02 28.42
N GLN A 321 28.00 -20.92 29.27
CA GLN A 321 27.12 -22.00 28.83
C GLN A 321 25.74 -21.49 28.38
N ASP A 322 25.27 -20.42 29.01
CA ASP A 322 23.92 -19.87 28.92
C ASP A 322 23.87 -18.35 28.71
N ASP A 323 25.01 -17.64 28.76
CA ASP A 323 25.11 -16.19 28.57
C ASP A 323 26.19 -15.85 27.54
N LEU A 324 25.84 -14.99 26.59
CA LEU A 324 26.73 -14.44 25.57
C LEU A 324 26.66 -12.92 25.65
N GLN A 325 27.81 -12.27 25.83
CA GLN A 325 27.95 -10.83 25.73
C GLN A 325 28.98 -10.47 24.67
N ALA A 326 28.63 -9.53 23.82
CA ALA A 326 29.52 -9.07 22.76
C ALA A 326 29.34 -7.58 22.48
N TYR A 327 30.38 -6.95 21.96
CA TYR A 327 30.22 -5.68 21.27
C TYR A 327 30.14 -5.90 19.76
N GLN A 328 29.15 -5.30 19.12
CA GLN A 328 29.14 -5.21 17.66
C GLN A 328 30.01 -4.03 17.19
N PHE A 329 30.84 -4.31 16.18
CA PHE A 329 31.56 -3.30 15.41
C PHE A 329 31.60 -3.69 13.91
N ARG A 330 32.00 -2.76 13.05
CA ARG A 330 32.19 -2.98 11.61
C ARG A 330 33.65 -2.68 11.23
N GLU A 331 34.24 -3.48 10.35
CA GLU A 331 35.51 -3.13 9.69
C GLU A 331 35.22 -2.39 8.37
N TYR A 332 35.76 -1.19 8.18
CA TYR A 332 35.71 -0.48 6.88
C TYR A 332 37.01 -0.74 6.08
N VAL A 333 36.84 -0.83 4.76
CA VAL A 333 37.86 -1.17 3.74
C VAL A 333 39.04 -0.18 3.73
N GLU A 334 40.23 -0.69 3.35
CA GLU A 334 41.57 -0.05 3.32
C GLU A 334 42.48 -0.29 4.54
N GLY A 335 42.19 -1.31 5.37
CA GLY A 335 43.10 -1.74 6.44
C GLY A 335 43.16 -0.77 7.62
N VAL A 336 42.14 0.06 7.79
CA VAL A 336 41.95 0.92 8.95
C VAL A 336 40.78 0.38 9.75
N THR A 337 41.08 -0.34 10.83
CA THR A 337 40.07 -0.70 11.83
C THR A 337 39.60 0.58 12.52
N VAL A 338 38.38 1.01 12.26
CA VAL A 338 37.70 2.01 13.07
C VAL A 338 36.90 1.25 14.12
N TYR A 339 37.44 1.15 15.34
CA TYR A 339 36.72 0.63 16.50
C TYR A 339 35.71 1.68 16.97
N ASP A 340 34.54 1.71 16.36
CA ASP A 340 33.38 2.40 16.91
C ASP A 340 32.38 1.34 17.35
N TYR A 341 32.22 1.18 18.66
CA TYR A 341 31.33 0.18 19.24
C TYR A 341 29.90 0.73 19.17
N SER A 342 29.11 0.19 18.25
CA SER A 342 27.74 0.68 18.05
C SER A 342 26.78 0.09 19.08
N PHE A 343 26.95 -1.19 19.43
CA PHE A 343 26.03 -1.90 20.31
C PHE A 343 26.72 -2.85 21.29
N LEU A 344 26.25 -2.84 22.54
CA LEU A 344 26.45 -3.92 23.51
C LEU A 344 25.29 -4.91 23.38
N LEU A 345 25.64 -6.15 23.12
CA LEU A 345 24.72 -7.25 22.90
C LEU A 345 24.80 -8.22 24.08
N ARG A 346 23.63 -8.66 24.56
CA ARG A 346 23.50 -9.75 25.52
C ARG A 346 22.44 -10.74 25.06
N PHE A 347 22.82 -12.00 25.00
CA PHE A 347 21.98 -13.12 24.61
C PHE A 347 21.98 -14.17 25.71
N GLU A 348 20.82 -14.79 25.91
CA GLU A 348 20.64 -15.93 26.80
C GLU A 348 20.33 -17.16 25.95
N LYS A 349 20.88 -18.31 26.32
CA LYS A 349 20.67 -19.56 25.60
C LYS A 349 19.40 -20.24 26.08
N ASP A 350 18.60 -20.75 25.15
CA ASP A 350 17.34 -21.45 25.46
C ASP A 350 17.54 -22.87 26.03
#